data_AF-A0A7K3Y745-F1
#
_entry.id   AF-A0A7K3Y745-F1
#
_cell.length_a   1.000
_cell.length_b   1.000
_cell.length_c   1.000
_cell.angle_alpha   90.00
_cell.angle_beta   90.00
_cell.angle_gamma   90.00
#
_symmetry.space_group_name_H-M   'P 1'
#
loop_
_entity.id
_entity.type
_entity.pdbx_description
1 polymer ?
#
loop_
_entity_poly.entity_id
_entity_poly.type
_entity_poly.pdbx_seq_one_letter_code
_entity_poly.pdbx_strand_id
1 'polypeptide(L)'
;MYLIILSKMHYGPFSIIEAKEIVSGNMTEHFGVWRAGLEVGYALKTYVLLYAFVLLFIGQLPLALMLLVMLLVLISLSFVCAITPMLSPYDTVTVQSLVTGALVIYIVILVVVMG
;
A
#
# COMPACT_ATOMS: atom_id res chain seq x y z
N MET A 1 4.67 3.62 9.53
CA MET A 1 5.33 2.85 8.43
C MET A 1 4.40 1.87 7.74
N TYR A 2 3.68 0.99 8.45
CA TYR A 2 2.69 0.06 7.84
C TYR A 2 1.60 0.76 7.01
N LEU A 3 1.16 1.96 7.41
CA LEU A 3 0.24 2.79 6.62
C LEU A 3 0.75 3.11 5.21
N ILE A 4 2.06 3.20 5.01
CA ILE A 4 2.65 3.53 3.70
C ILE A 4 2.36 2.43 2.70
N ILE A 5 2.64 1.18 3.07
CA ILE A 5 2.34 0.04 2.19
C ILE A 5 0.83 -0.16 2.04
N LEU A 6 0.06 -0.01 3.13
CA LEU A 6 -1.39 -0.12 3.09
C LEU A 6 -2.04 0.89 2.13
N SER A 7 -1.50 2.11 2.02
CA SER A 7 -1.97 3.14 1.10
C SER A 7 -1.79 2.81 -0.39
N LYS A 8 -0.96 1.81 -0.71
CA LYS A 8 -0.66 1.40 -2.08
C LYS A 8 -1.18 0.01 -2.43
N MET A 9 -1.79 -0.69 -1.47
CA MET A 9 -2.40 -2.00 -1.68
C MET A 9 -3.62 -1.91 -2.60
N HIS A 10 -3.78 -2.93 -3.44
CA HIS A 10 -4.97 -3.13 -4.26
C HIS A 10 -6.15 -3.53 -3.35
N TYR A 11 -7.32 -2.95 -3.59
CA TYR A 11 -8.52 -3.03 -2.73
C TYR A 11 -8.29 -2.64 -1.26
N GLY A 12 -7.26 -1.82 -0.99
CA GLY A 12 -7.04 -1.27 0.35
C GLY A 12 -8.02 -0.14 0.69
N PRO A 13 -8.10 0.28 1.96
CA PRO A 13 -9.03 1.32 2.40
C PRO A 13 -8.72 2.70 1.78
N PHE A 14 -7.54 2.89 1.20
CA PHE A 14 -7.14 4.10 0.49
C PHE A 14 -7.27 3.98 -1.05
N SER A 15 -7.75 2.84 -1.56
CA SER A 15 -7.88 2.58 -3.01
C SER A 15 -9.23 3.05 -3.56
N ILE A 16 -9.42 4.37 -3.55
CA ILE A 16 -10.70 5.02 -3.91
C ILE A 16 -11.16 4.66 -5.33
N ILE A 17 -10.22 4.45 -6.25
CA ILE A 17 -10.50 4.13 -7.67
C ILE A 17 -11.05 2.71 -7.89
N GLU A 18 -10.95 1.86 -6.88
CA GLU A 18 -11.40 0.46 -6.87
C GLU A 18 -12.62 0.26 -5.97
N ALA A 19 -13.20 1.36 -5.50
CA ALA A 19 -14.34 1.33 -4.62
C ALA A 19 -15.60 0.87 -5.36
N LYS A 20 -16.40 0.01 -4.72
CA LYS A 20 -17.52 -0.68 -5.38
C LYS A 20 -18.69 0.26 -5.68
N GLU A 21 -18.73 1.41 -5.01
CA GLU A 21 -19.70 2.46 -5.23
C GLU A 21 -19.44 3.27 -6.50
N ILE A 22 -18.23 3.18 -7.09
CA ILE A 22 -17.90 3.86 -8.33
C ILE A 22 -17.79 2.90 -9.51
N VAL A 23 -18.21 3.37 -10.68
CA VAL A 23 -17.92 2.71 -11.95
C VAL A 23 -16.49 3.05 -12.33
N SER A 24 -15.57 2.09 -12.15
CA SER A 24 -14.15 2.30 -12.42
C SER A 24 -13.90 2.40 -13.93
N GLY A 25 -13.59 3.61 -14.40
CA GLY A 25 -13.23 3.88 -15.80
C GLY A 25 -12.15 2.93 -16.33
N ASN A 26 -11.12 2.66 -15.51
CA ASN A 26 -10.03 1.77 -15.87
C ASN A 26 -10.50 0.32 -16.14
N MET A 27 -11.46 -0.18 -15.36
CA MET A 27 -11.99 -1.54 -15.52
C MET A 27 -13.09 -1.62 -16.60
N THR A 28 -13.75 -0.51 -16.91
CA THR A 28 -14.82 -0.45 -17.91
C THR A 28 -14.34 -0.09 -19.32
N GLU A 29 -13.14 0.48 -19.47
CA GLU A 29 -12.59 0.82 -20.79
C GLU A 29 -11.65 -0.26 -21.35
N HIS A 30 -11.07 -1.08 -20.47
CA HIS A 30 -10.12 -2.12 -20.85
C HIS A 30 -10.75 -3.51 -20.73
N PHE A 31 -10.99 -4.17 -21.86
CA PHE A 31 -11.62 -5.48 -21.93
C PHE A 31 -10.65 -6.60 -22.31
N GLY A 32 -11.00 -7.84 -21.94
CA GLY A 32 -10.28 -9.04 -22.35
C GLY A 32 -8.82 -9.05 -21.89
N VAL A 33 -7.91 -9.18 -22.85
CA VAL A 33 -6.45 -9.27 -22.60
C VAL A 33 -5.91 -8.05 -21.87
N TRP A 34 -6.43 -6.85 -22.16
CA TRP A 34 -5.98 -5.62 -21.50
C TRP A 34 -6.33 -5.59 -20.02
N ARG A 35 -7.52 -6.10 -19.65
CA ARG A 35 -7.90 -6.25 -18.24
C ARG A 35 -6.99 -7.26 -17.54
N ALA A 36 -6.72 -8.40 -18.16
CA ALA A 36 -5.81 -9.39 -17.60
C ALA A 36 -4.38 -8.81 -17.42
N GLY A 37 -3.90 -8.01 -18.38
CA GLY A 37 -2.62 -7.31 -18.27
C GLY A 37 -2.56 -6.33 -17.10
N LEU A 38 -3.64 -5.58 -16.86
CA LEU A 38 -3.74 -4.67 -15.71
C LEU A 38 -3.70 -5.43 -14.38
N GLU A 39 -4.43 -6.53 -14.26
CA GLU A 39 -4.43 -7.38 -13.06
C GLU A 39 -3.05 -7.97 -12.76
N VAL A 40 -2.33 -8.44 -13.79
CA VAL A 40 -0.94 -8.89 -13.66
C VAL A 40 -0.02 -7.74 -13.22
N GLY A 41 -0.23 -6.55 -13.77
CA GLY A 41 0.48 -5.33 -13.37
C GLY A 41 0.25 -4.99 -11.90
N TYR A 42 -0.98 -5.08 -11.40
CA TYR A 42 -1.30 -4.85 -9.98
C TYR A 42 -0.67 -5.89 -9.06
N ALA A 43 -0.65 -7.17 -9.48
CA ALA A 43 0.03 -8.23 -8.75
C ALA A 43 1.55 -7.98 -8.67
N LEU A 44 2.19 -7.64 -9.80
CA LEU A 44 3.61 -7.28 -9.85
C LEU A 44 3.93 -6.06 -8.98
N LYS A 45 3.11 -5.00 -9.05
CA LYS A 45 3.25 -3.82 -8.19
C LYS A 45 3.24 -4.20 -6.71
N THR A 46 2.31 -5.06 -6.32
CA THR A 46 2.15 -5.51 -4.92
C THR A 46 3.35 -6.33 -4.46
N TYR A 47 3.85 -7.23 -5.32
CA TYR A 47 5.05 -8.01 -5.05
C TYR A 47 6.29 -7.11 -4.83
N VAL A 48 6.52 -6.15 -5.73
CA VAL A 48 7.64 -5.22 -5.63
C VAL A 48 7.52 -4.33 -4.39
N LEU A 49 6.32 -3.85 -4.07
CA LEU A 49 6.07 -3.06 -2.85
C LEU A 49 6.38 -3.83 -1.57
N LEU A 50 5.97 -5.09 -1.48
CA LEU A 50 6.27 -5.95 -0.33
C LEU A 50 7.79 -6.18 -0.20
N TYR A 51 8.46 -6.46 -1.31
CA TYR A 51 9.90 -6.67 -1.33
C TYR A 51 10.66 -5.41 -0.88
N ALA A 52 10.30 -4.24 -1.43
CA ALA A 52 10.89 -2.96 -1.06
C ALA A 52 10.62 -2.62 0.41
N PHE A 53 9.41 -2.88 0.92
CA PHE A 53 9.07 -2.66 2.32
C PHE A 53 9.95 -3.49 3.26
N VAL A 54 10.11 -4.79 2.98
CA VAL A 54 10.97 -5.65 3.81
C VAL A 54 12.43 -5.20 3.71
N LEU A 55 12.94 -4.88 2.52
CA LEU A 55 14.31 -4.39 2.37
C LEU A 55 14.58 -3.09 3.13
N LEU A 56 13.66 -2.12 3.08
CA LEU A 56 13.87 -0.81 3.70
C LEU A 56 13.72 -0.84 5.23
N PHE A 57 12.80 -1.65 5.75
CA PHE A 57 12.47 -1.63 7.19
C PHE A 57 13.05 -2.79 8.00
N ILE A 58 13.34 -3.93 7.36
CA ILE A 58 13.90 -5.12 8.02
C ILE A 58 15.34 -5.36 7.55
N GLY A 59 15.64 -5.07 6.28
CA GLY A 59 16.95 -5.27 5.67
C GLY A 59 16.99 -6.51 4.76
N GLN A 60 18.19 -6.82 4.27
CA GLN A 60 18.39 -7.94 3.36
C GLN A 60 18.38 -9.27 4.11
N LEU A 61 17.52 -10.18 3.65
CA LEU A 61 17.35 -11.53 4.20
C LEU A 61 17.72 -12.61 3.17
N PRO A 62 18.06 -13.84 3.60
CA PRO A 62 18.11 -14.99 2.71
C PRO A 62 16.77 -15.19 1.99
N LEU A 63 16.81 -15.66 0.74
CA LEU A 63 15.64 -15.70 -0.16
C LEU A 63 14.41 -16.39 0.47
N ALA A 64 14.60 -17.52 1.16
CA ALA A 64 13.51 -18.25 1.80
C ALA A 64 12.82 -17.43 2.92
N LEU A 65 13.61 -16.74 3.75
CA LEU A 65 13.09 -15.88 4.81
C LEU A 65 12.43 -14.63 4.24
N MET A 66 12.99 -14.06 3.18
CA MET A 66 12.40 -12.91 2.48
C MET A 66 10.97 -13.22 2.01
N LEU A 67 10.80 -14.36 1.31
CA LEU A 67 9.49 -14.79 0.83
C LEU A 67 8.50 -15.07 1.97
N LEU A 68 8.96 -15.69 3.06
CA LEU A 68 8.13 -15.94 4.24
C LEU A 68 7.64 -14.63 4.87
N VAL A 69 8.54 -13.67 5.08
CA VAL A 69 8.17 -12.36 5.65
C VAL A 69 7.21 -11.61 4.73
N MET A 70 7.48 -11.59 3.42
CA MET A 70 6.55 -11.01 2.44
C MET A 70 5.17 -11.65 2.49
N LEU A 71 5.10 -12.97 2.63
CA LEU A 71 3.83 -13.70 2.78
C LEU A 71 3.09 -13.29 4.07
N LEU A 72 3.78 -13.21 5.21
CA LEU A 72 3.16 -12.79 6.47
C LEU A 72 2.64 -11.36 6.41
N VAL A 73 3.40 -10.45 5.79
CA VAL A 73 2.97 -9.06 5.58
C VAL A 73 1.78 -8.99 4.62
N LEU A 74 1.77 -9.80 3.56
CA LEU A 74 0.63 -9.86 2.64
C LEU A 74 -0.64 -10.36 3.33
N ILE A 75 -0.53 -11.40 4.17
CA ILE A 75 -1.65 -11.93 4.96
C ILE A 75 -2.19 -10.84 5.88
N SER A 76 -1.33 -10.15 6.64
CA SER A 76 -1.78 -9.10 7.55
C SER A 76 -2.44 -7.93 6.81
N LEU A 77 -1.89 -7.51 5.65
CA LEU A 77 -2.50 -6.49 4.81
C LEU A 77 -3.87 -6.91 4.29
N SER A 78 -4.00 -8.17 3.87
CA SER A 78 -5.27 -8.73 3.37
C SER A 78 -6.36 -8.70 4.45
N PHE A 79 -6.01 -9.05 5.69
CA PHE A 79 -6.94 -8.93 6.82
C PHE A 79 -7.37 -7.48 7.04
N VAL A 80 -6.44 -6.52 7.02
CA VAL A 80 -6.81 -5.11 7.20
C VAL A 80 -7.73 -4.63 6.06
N CYS A 81 -7.45 -5.01 4.81
CA CYS A 81 -8.31 -4.65 3.67
C CYS A 81 -9.69 -5.31 3.75
N ALA A 82 -9.81 -6.47 4.39
CA ALA A 82 -11.09 -7.17 4.57
C ALA A 82 -11.96 -6.56 5.69
N ILE A 83 -11.34 -6.03 6.76
CA ILE A 83 -12.07 -5.50 7.93
C ILE A 83 -12.28 -3.99 7.89
N THR A 84 -11.53 -3.26 7.07
CA THR A 84 -11.64 -1.80 6.98
C THR A 84 -12.41 -1.39 5.74
N PRO A 85 -13.46 -0.56 5.86
CA PRO A 85 -14.14 0.00 4.70
C PRO A 85 -13.22 1.00 3.98
N MET A 86 -13.50 1.23 2.69
CA MET A 86 -12.79 2.24 1.92
C MET A 86 -13.16 3.64 2.42
N LEU A 87 -12.13 4.48 2.59
CA LEU A 87 -12.30 5.88 3.00
C LEU A 87 -12.72 6.73 1.80
N SER A 88 -13.47 7.78 2.09
CA SER A 88 -13.78 8.80 1.09
C SER A 88 -12.48 9.47 0.57
N PRO A 89 -12.50 10.06 -0.64
CA PRO A 89 -11.33 10.75 -1.16
C PRO A 89 -10.82 11.87 -0.24
N TYR A 90 -11.74 12.63 0.37
CA TYR A 90 -11.40 13.71 1.29
C TYR A 90 -10.74 13.19 2.57
N ASP A 91 -11.29 12.12 3.15
CA ASP A 91 -10.74 11.53 4.37
C ASP A 91 -9.37 10.89 4.12
N THR A 92 -9.20 10.25 2.97
CA THR A 92 -7.93 9.65 2.55
C THR A 92 -6.82 10.71 2.47
N VAL A 93 -7.08 11.83 1.79
CA VAL A 93 -6.10 12.93 1.67
C VAL A 93 -5.81 13.53 3.04
N THR A 94 -6.83 13.71 3.87
CA THR A 94 -6.68 14.27 5.22
C THR A 94 -5.80 13.39 6.10
N VAL A 95 -6.07 12.08 6.17
CA VAL A 95 -5.28 11.12 6.96
C VAL A 95 -3.84 11.04 6.43
N GLN A 96 -3.64 10.97 5.11
CA GLN A 96 -2.29 10.92 4.55
C GLN A 96 -1.50 12.21 4.81
N SER A 97 -2.15 13.37 4.74
CA SER A 97 -1.52 14.66 5.01
C SER A 97 -1.14 14.80 6.48
N LEU A 98 -2.02 14.41 7.40
CA LEU A 98 -1.75 14.43 8.84
C LEU A 98 -0.61 13.49 9.22
N VAL A 99 -0.63 12.25 8.73
CA VAL A 99 0.42 11.26 9.02
C VAL A 99 1.76 11.71 8.45
N THR A 100 1.77 12.26 7.23
CA THR A 100 3.00 12.77 6.61
C THR A 100 3.54 13.98 7.39
N GLY A 101 2.67 14.93 7.76
CA GLY A 101 3.05 16.08 8.56
C GLY A 101 3.66 15.69 9.92
N ALA A 102 3.04 14.75 10.62
CA ALA A 102 3.59 14.22 11.88
C ALA A 102 4.96 13.56 11.68
N LEU A 103 5.15 12.85 10.58
CA LEU A 103 6.42 12.18 10.25
C LEU A 103 7.52 13.18 9.91
N VAL A 104 7.20 14.27 9.20
CA VAL A 104 8.13 15.37 8.94
C VAL A 104 8.57 16.04 10.25
N ILE A 105 7.63 16.37 11.14
CA ILE A 105 7.95 16.95 12.45
C ILE A 105 8.87 16.02 13.25
N TYR A 106 8.57 14.72 13.26
CA TYR A 106 9.40 13.72 13.91
C TYR A 106 10.82 13.70 13.35
N ILE A 107 11.00 13.71 12.02
CA ILE A 107 12.32 13.75 11.38
C ILE A 107 13.07 15.02 11.78
N VAL A 108 12.43 16.20 11.76
CA VAL A 108 13.07 17.46 12.15
C VAL A 108 13.57 17.41 13.59
N ILE A 109 12.75 16.92 14.53
CA ILE A 109 13.16 16.76 15.94
C ILE A 109 14.37 15.82 16.04
N LEU A 110 14.32 14.69 15.32
CA LEU A 110 15.40 13.70 15.33
C LEU A 110 16.71 14.29 14.82
N VAL A 111 16.66 15.06 13.73
CA VAL A 111 17.83 15.77 13.17
C VAL A 111 18.37 16.83 14.13
N VAL A 112 17.51 17.58 14.81
CA VAL A 112 17.93 18.65 15.74
C VAL A 112 18.48 18.10 17.06
N VAL A 113 17.98 16.94 17.52
CA VAL A 113 18.38 16.34 18.81
C VAL A 113 19.58 15.40 18.65
N MET A 114 19.71 14.72 17.50
CA MET A 114 20.76 13.72 17.25
C MET A 114 21.84 14.19 16.26
N GLY A 115 21.65 15.33 15.60
CA GLY A 115 22.67 16.02 14.79
C GLY A 115 23.37 17.09 15.58
#